data_AF-A0A969JR68-F1
#
_entry.id   AF-A0A969JR68-F1
#
_cell.length_a   1.000
_cell.length_b   1.000
_cell.length_c   1.000
_cell.angle_alpha   90.00
_cell.angle_beta   90.00
_cell.angle_gamma   90.00
#
_symmetry.space_group_name_H-M   'P 1'
#
loop_
_entity.id
_entity.type
_entity.pdbx_description
1 polymer ?
#
loop_
_entity_poly.entity_id
_entity_poly.type
_entity_poly.pdbx_seq_one_letter_code
_entity_poly.pdbx_strand_id
1 'polypeptide(L)'
;NRQMPVIDNEAPLFGQSLNEAEAEALVTLGKTTVQAKNCMNCHTLLGNGAYFAPDLTKAWLDRGWGSEAVRESLMLTFLQDPEGNARTFGTGRKMPNLGITEEEARGIVAFLKWMSAIDTNGFPHNFKPIAQEETP
;
A
#
# COMPACT_ATOMS: atom_id res chain seq x y z
N ASN A 1 18.16 -9.55 6.58
CA ASN A 1 17.79 -9.47 8.02
C ASN A 1 16.43 -10.15 8.19
N ARG A 2 16.25 -11.10 9.13
CA ARG A 2 15.06 -12.02 9.19
C ARG A 2 13.70 -11.29 9.29
N GLN A 3 13.70 -10.03 9.70
CA GLN A 3 12.50 -9.21 9.90
C GLN A 3 12.14 -8.32 8.70
N MET A 4 12.90 -8.40 7.61
CA MET A 4 12.73 -7.50 6.47
C MET A 4 12.00 -8.24 5.35
N PRO A 5 10.72 -7.92 5.06
CA PRO A 5 10.02 -8.54 3.97
C PRO A 5 10.57 -7.99 2.65
N VAL A 6 10.74 -8.87 1.67
CA VAL A 6 11.28 -8.53 0.34
C VAL A 6 10.10 -8.46 -0.64
N ILE A 7 10.30 -7.81 -1.77
CA ILE A 7 9.39 -7.95 -2.92
C ILE A 7 10.15 -8.79 -3.94
N ASP A 8 9.49 -9.79 -4.52
CA ASP A 8 10.13 -10.66 -5.51
C ASP A 8 10.65 -9.87 -6.71
N ASN A 9 11.67 -10.43 -7.35
CA ASN A 9 12.40 -9.78 -8.45
C ASN A 9 11.50 -9.47 -9.66
N GLU A 10 10.41 -10.21 -9.84
CA GLU A 10 9.39 -9.96 -10.85
C GLU A 10 8.03 -9.69 -10.19
N ALA A 11 7.85 -8.48 -9.66
CA ALA A 11 6.56 -8.01 -9.21
C ALA A 11 6.01 -7.00 -10.23
N PRO A 12 5.21 -7.40 -11.24
CA PRO A 12 4.49 -6.45 -12.08
C PRO A 12 3.46 -5.67 -11.24
N LEU A 13 2.94 -4.58 -11.80
CA LEU A 13 1.83 -3.83 -11.20
C LEU A 13 0.65 -3.89 -12.15
N PHE A 14 -0.50 -4.38 -11.69
CA PHE A 14 -1.71 -4.55 -12.52
C PHE A 14 -1.46 -5.42 -13.76
N GLY A 15 -0.63 -6.44 -13.62
CA GLY A 15 -0.22 -7.34 -14.70
C GLY A 15 0.71 -6.71 -15.74
N GLN A 16 1.26 -5.52 -15.46
CA GLN A 16 2.15 -4.79 -16.35
C GLN A 16 3.54 -4.60 -15.73
N SER A 17 4.57 -4.90 -16.52
CA SER A 17 5.93 -4.48 -16.24
C SER A 17 6.10 -3.07 -16.77
N LEU A 18 6.46 -2.14 -15.89
CA LEU A 18 6.66 -0.73 -16.22
C LEU A 18 8.14 -0.45 -16.46
N ASN A 19 8.46 0.43 -17.40
CA ASN A 19 9.79 1.01 -17.48
C ASN A 19 10.00 2.05 -16.36
N GLU A 20 11.23 2.53 -16.20
CA GLU A 20 11.59 3.46 -15.12
C GLU A 20 10.76 4.75 -15.14
N ALA A 21 10.56 5.36 -16.31
CA ALA A 21 9.79 6.60 -16.44
C ALA A 21 8.30 6.40 -16.13
N GLU A 22 7.72 5.28 -16.58
CA GLU A 22 6.34 4.91 -16.27
C GLU A 22 6.15 4.65 -14.78
N ALA A 23 7.08 3.92 -14.16
CA ALA A 23 7.07 3.64 -12.73
C ALA A 23 7.21 4.93 -11.91
N GLU A 24 8.15 5.81 -12.28
CA GLU A 24 8.35 7.11 -11.63
C GLU A 24 7.10 7.98 -11.71
N ALA A 25 6.48 8.07 -12.89
CA ALA A 25 5.25 8.84 -13.09
C ALA A 25 4.12 8.33 -12.19
N LEU A 26 3.92 7.00 -12.13
CA LEU A 26 2.85 6.40 -11.34
C LEU A 26 3.09 6.52 -9.83
N VAL A 27 4.33 6.33 -9.37
CA VAL A 27 4.72 6.54 -7.97
C VAL A 27 4.59 8.02 -7.58
N THR A 28 4.94 8.94 -8.47
CA THR A 28 4.80 10.39 -8.26
C THR A 28 3.34 10.81 -8.15
N LEU A 29 2.47 10.27 -9.01
CA LEU A 29 1.03 10.45 -8.89
C LEU A 29 0.55 9.97 -7.52
N GLY A 30 0.89 8.75 -7.13
CA GLY A 30 0.53 8.20 -5.83
C GLY A 30 0.97 9.04 -4.65
N LYS A 31 2.24 9.46 -4.64
CA LYS A 31 2.80 10.33 -3.61
C LYS A 31 2.02 11.65 -3.51
N THR A 32 1.74 12.29 -4.64
CA THR A 32 1.02 13.56 -4.69
C THR A 32 -0.42 13.39 -4.21
N THR A 33 -1.09 12.30 -4.60
CA THR A 33 -2.43 11.97 -4.11
C THR A 33 -2.44 11.70 -2.60
N VAL A 34 -1.50 10.93 -2.07
CA VAL A 34 -1.36 10.68 -0.62
C VAL A 34 -1.22 11.99 0.17
N GLN A 35 -0.47 12.94 -0.37
CA GLN A 35 -0.32 14.27 0.22
C GLN A 35 -1.60 15.11 0.10
N ALA A 36 -2.19 15.20 -1.10
CA ALA A 36 -3.38 16.00 -1.38
C ALA A 36 -4.62 15.52 -0.60
N LYS A 37 -4.75 14.20 -0.41
CA LYS A 37 -5.83 13.56 0.36
C LYS A 37 -5.53 13.46 1.85
N ASN A 38 -4.40 14.02 2.30
CA ASN A 38 -3.98 14.15 3.70
C ASN A 38 -3.93 12.81 4.48
N CYS A 39 -3.47 11.74 3.84
CA CYS A 39 -3.46 10.40 4.43
C CYS A 39 -2.67 10.34 5.74
N MET A 40 -1.56 11.09 5.84
CA MET A 40 -0.70 11.12 7.02
C MET A 40 -1.34 11.79 8.25
N ASN A 41 -2.49 12.45 8.11
CA ASN A 41 -3.25 12.98 9.26
C ASN A 41 -4.04 11.88 10.00
N CYS A 42 -4.10 10.67 9.44
CA CYS A 42 -4.62 9.49 10.11
C CYS A 42 -3.57 8.38 10.26
N HIS A 43 -2.71 8.22 9.26
CA HIS A 43 -1.74 7.14 9.16
C HIS A 43 -0.31 7.61 9.44
N THR A 44 0.58 6.65 9.72
CA THR A 44 2.02 6.87 9.63
C THR A 44 2.61 6.32 8.32
N LEU A 45 3.67 6.96 7.85
CA LEU A 45 4.60 6.47 6.82
C LEU A 45 6.02 6.57 7.38
N LEU A 46 6.78 5.48 7.37
CA LEU A 46 8.06 5.36 8.06
C LEU A 46 7.95 5.74 9.54
N GLY A 47 6.82 5.43 10.19
CA GLY A 47 6.55 5.81 11.59
C GLY A 47 6.26 7.30 11.83
N ASN A 48 6.22 8.13 10.78
CA ASN A 48 5.90 9.57 10.88
C ASN A 48 4.47 9.84 10.39
N GLY A 49 3.72 10.67 11.12
CA GLY A 49 2.33 11.00 10.80
C GLY A 49 1.45 10.96 12.03
N ALA A 50 0.20 10.52 11.87
CA ALA A 50 -0.77 10.38 12.95
C ALA A 50 -1.02 8.92 13.34
N TYR A 51 -1.64 8.73 14.52
CA TYR A 51 -1.81 7.41 15.14
C TYR A 51 -3.26 6.92 15.16
N PHE A 52 -4.10 7.45 14.28
CA PHE A 52 -5.52 7.07 14.21
C PHE A 52 -5.73 5.75 13.46
N ALA A 53 -4.92 5.49 12.43
CA ALA A 53 -5.02 4.35 11.55
C ALA A 53 -3.67 3.62 11.40
N PRO A 54 -3.62 2.42 10.80
CA PRO A 54 -2.39 1.62 10.72
C PRO A 54 -1.24 2.33 9.97
N ASP A 55 -0.01 1.93 10.27
CA ASP A 55 1.18 2.35 9.53
C ASP A 55 1.14 1.81 8.08
N LEU A 56 1.45 2.69 7.12
CA LEU A 56 1.38 2.38 5.69
C LEU A 56 2.73 1.96 5.08
N THR A 57 3.81 1.94 5.85
CA THR A 57 5.18 1.72 5.34
C THR A 57 5.31 0.41 4.58
N LYS A 58 4.71 -0.66 5.10
CA LYS A 58 4.68 -1.99 4.48
C LYS A 58 3.27 -2.40 4.07
N ALA A 59 2.36 -1.44 3.82
CA ALA A 59 0.96 -1.72 3.53
C ALA A 59 0.76 -2.62 2.31
N TRP A 60 1.60 -2.50 1.27
CA TRP A 60 1.55 -3.40 0.11
C TRP A 60 1.78 -4.87 0.47
N LEU A 61 2.49 -5.13 1.55
CA LEU A 61 2.80 -6.49 1.99
C LEU A 61 1.83 -6.97 3.08
N ASP A 62 0.84 -6.16 3.49
CA ASP A 62 -0.03 -6.51 4.60
C ASP A 62 -0.92 -7.72 4.29
N ARG A 63 -0.89 -8.73 5.16
CA ARG A 63 -1.68 -9.96 5.04
C ARG A 63 -3.20 -9.76 4.98
N GLY A 64 -3.69 -8.59 5.41
CA GLY A 64 -5.08 -8.18 5.27
C GLY A 64 -5.54 -8.05 3.82
N TRP A 65 -4.62 -7.95 2.86
CA TRP A 65 -4.92 -7.92 1.43
C TRP A 65 -5.15 -9.30 0.80
N GLY A 66 -5.22 -10.37 1.60
CA GLY A 66 -5.48 -11.72 1.09
C GLY A 66 -4.23 -12.34 0.47
N SER A 67 -4.29 -12.72 -0.81
CA SER A 67 -3.15 -13.24 -1.56
C SER A 67 -2.56 -12.20 -2.51
N GLU A 68 -1.36 -12.46 -3.01
CA GLU A 68 -0.71 -11.66 -4.04
C GLU A 68 -1.62 -11.38 -5.24
N ALA A 69 -2.32 -12.40 -5.74
CA ALA A 69 -3.20 -12.33 -6.90
C ALA A 69 -4.41 -11.37 -6.74
N VAL A 70 -4.87 -11.12 -5.50
CA VAL A 70 -6.08 -10.30 -5.23
C VAL A 70 -5.78 -8.98 -4.52
N ARG A 71 -4.54 -8.78 -4.03
CA ARG A 71 -4.15 -7.60 -3.28
C ARG A 71 -4.49 -6.31 -4.01
N GLU A 72 -4.08 -6.21 -5.27
CA GLU A 72 -4.24 -4.99 -6.06
C GLU A 72 -5.71 -4.60 -6.23
N SER A 73 -6.57 -5.57 -6.58
CA SER A 73 -8.00 -5.33 -6.75
C SER A 73 -8.66 -4.93 -5.43
N LEU A 74 -8.27 -5.56 -4.32
CA LEU A 74 -8.77 -5.23 -2.99
C LEU A 74 -8.31 -3.83 -2.52
N MET A 75 -7.07 -3.44 -2.81
CA MET A 75 -6.58 -2.09 -2.51
C MET A 75 -7.31 -1.03 -3.34
N LEU A 76 -7.47 -1.26 -4.65
CA LEU A 76 -8.21 -0.34 -5.54
C LEU A 76 -9.66 -0.18 -5.10
N THR A 77 -10.32 -1.28 -4.76
CA THR A 77 -11.72 -1.29 -4.33
C THR A 77 -11.88 -0.54 -3.00
N PHE A 78 -10.97 -0.77 -2.05
CA PHE A 78 -10.96 -0.07 -0.78
C PHE A 78 -10.70 1.43 -0.91
N LEU A 79 -9.76 1.85 -1.76
CA LEU A 79 -9.43 3.27 -1.93
C LEU A 79 -10.57 4.06 -2.58
N GLN A 80 -11.32 3.45 -3.50
CA GLN A 80 -12.45 4.09 -4.19
C GLN A 80 -13.73 4.10 -3.35
N ASP A 81 -13.96 3.07 -2.52
CA ASP A 81 -15.09 2.99 -1.61
C ASP A 81 -14.68 2.40 -0.24
N PRO A 82 -14.05 3.21 0.63
CA PRO A 82 -13.56 2.75 1.92
C PRO A 82 -14.68 2.46 2.93
N GLU A 83 -15.87 3.01 2.73
CA GLU A 83 -17.02 2.79 3.62
C GLU A 83 -17.71 1.46 3.32
N GLY A 84 -17.93 1.14 2.04
CA GLY A 84 -18.48 -0.15 1.61
C GLY A 84 -17.49 -1.31 1.76
N ASN A 85 -16.19 -1.01 1.77
CA ASN A 85 -15.11 -2.00 1.90
C ASN A 85 -14.33 -1.84 3.21
N ALA A 86 -14.99 -1.41 4.27
CA ALA A 86 -14.36 -0.99 5.51
C ALA A 86 -13.49 -2.09 6.15
N ARG A 87 -12.21 -1.76 6.39
CA ARG A 87 -11.23 -2.63 7.04
C ARG A 87 -10.99 -2.21 8.49
N THR A 88 -12.05 -2.29 9.32
CA THR A 88 -12.03 -1.74 10.68
C THR A 88 -11.44 -2.69 11.74
N PHE A 89 -11.40 -3.99 11.45
CA PHE A 89 -10.92 -5.04 12.36
C PHE A 89 -11.46 -4.92 13.80
N GLY A 90 -12.74 -4.54 13.95
CA GLY A 90 -13.42 -4.40 15.25
C GLY A 90 -13.21 -3.07 15.97
N THR A 91 -12.39 -2.16 15.43
CA THR A 91 -12.11 -0.84 16.06
C THR A 91 -13.24 0.19 15.87
N GLY A 92 -14.12 -0.03 14.89
CA GLY A 92 -15.14 0.94 14.48
C GLY A 92 -14.59 2.19 13.76
N ARG A 93 -13.26 2.36 13.67
CA ARG A 93 -12.62 3.46 12.94
C ARG A 93 -12.80 3.25 11.44
N LYS A 94 -13.17 4.30 10.72
CA LYS A 94 -13.42 4.27 9.27
C LYS A 94 -12.56 5.29 8.55
N MET A 95 -12.06 4.91 7.38
CA MET A 95 -11.50 5.86 6.42
C MET A 95 -12.68 6.52 5.69
N PRO A 96 -12.73 7.87 5.60
CA PRO A 96 -13.78 8.56 4.86
C PRO A 96 -13.62 8.33 3.36
N ASN A 97 -14.71 8.47 2.59
CA ASN A 97 -14.58 8.56 1.15
C ASN A 97 -13.95 9.90 0.74
N LEU A 98 -12.77 9.84 0.11
CA LEU A 98 -11.99 11.03 -0.29
C LEU A 98 -12.15 11.38 -1.77
N GLY A 99 -13.10 10.73 -2.47
CA GLY A 99 -13.31 10.88 -3.91
C GLY A 99 -12.05 10.51 -4.70
N ILE A 100 -11.40 9.41 -4.32
CA ILE A 100 -10.20 8.91 -5.01
C ILE A 100 -10.63 8.26 -6.31
N THR A 101 -10.10 8.73 -7.44
CA THR A 101 -10.36 8.13 -8.76
C THR A 101 -9.61 6.81 -8.94
N GLU A 102 -9.97 6.02 -9.95
CA GLU A 102 -9.21 4.79 -10.25
C GLU A 102 -7.74 5.09 -10.57
N GLU A 103 -7.46 6.14 -11.33
CA GLU A 103 -6.10 6.56 -11.69
C GLU A 103 -5.29 6.96 -10.45
N GLU A 104 -5.88 7.77 -9.57
CA GLU A 104 -5.31 8.14 -8.28
C GLU A 104 -5.05 6.91 -7.40
N ALA A 105 -6.01 5.97 -7.34
CA ALA A 105 -5.88 4.74 -6.58
C ALA A 105 -4.74 3.85 -7.10
N ARG A 106 -4.61 3.69 -8.42
CA ARG A 106 -3.49 2.98 -9.05
C ARG A 106 -2.15 3.62 -8.69
N GLY A 107 -2.07 4.95 -8.73
CA GLY A 107 -0.92 5.70 -8.25
C GLY A 107 -0.61 5.42 -6.78
N ILE A 108 -1.59 5.53 -5.88
CA ILE A 108 -1.42 5.25 -4.45
C ILE A 108 -0.88 3.84 -4.23
N VAL A 109 -1.43 2.84 -4.92
CA VAL A 109 -0.99 1.44 -4.82
C VAL A 109 0.46 1.29 -5.27
N ALA A 110 0.85 1.91 -6.40
CA ALA A 110 2.24 1.93 -6.86
C ALA A 110 3.19 2.58 -5.84
N PHE A 111 2.78 3.72 -5.26
CA PHE A 111 3.53 4.40 -4.22
C PHE A 111 3.68 3.54 -2.97
N LEU A 112 2.63 2.87 -2.50
CA LEU A 112 2.69 1.97 -1.33
C LEU A 112 3.57 0.74 -1.60
N LYS A 113 3.59 0.23 -2.82
CA LYS A 113 4.53 -0.81 -3.26
C LYS A 113 5.97 -0.31 -3.19
N TRP A 114 6.25 0.87 -3.74
CA TRP A 114 7.56 1.51 -3.66
C TRP A 114 8.00 1.76 -2.21
N MET A 115 7.12 2.30 -1.36
CA MET A 115 7.37 2.47 0.09
C MET A 115 7.72 1.14 0.75
N SER A 116 7.04 0.06 0.36
CA SER A 116 7.28 -1.27 0.91
C SER A 116 8.61 -1.88 0.48
N ALA A 117 9.22 -1.40 -0.62
CA ALA A 117 10.54 -1.83 -1.08
C ALA A 117 11.70 -1.15 -0.33
N ILE A 118 11.46 -0.03 0.36
CA ILE A 118 12.50 0.71 1.08
C ILE A 118 13.12 -0.17 2.19
N ASP A 119 14.45 -0.27 2.20
CA ASP A 119 15.17 -0.84 3.33
C ASP A 119 15.02 0.07 4.55
N THR A 120 14.30 -0.45 5.53
CA THR A 120 13.92 0.25 6.77
C THR A 120 14.56 -0.43 7.97
N ASN A 121 15.63 -1.20 7.76
CA ASN A 121 16.40 -1.88 8.79
C ASN A 121 15.54 -2.76 9.73
N GLY A 122 14.47 -3.37 9.19
CA GLY A 122 13.55 -4.24 9.94
C GLY A 122 12.34 -3.54 10.57
N PHE A 123 12.10 -2.26 10.27
CA PHE A 123 10.83 -1.61 10.59
C PHE A 123 9.73 -1.97 9.56
N PRO A 124 8.45 -2.11 9.97
CA PRO A 124 7.98 -2.19 11.34
C PRO A 124 8.31 -3.54 11.99
N HIS A 125 8.48 -3.51 13.32
CA HIS A 125 8.86 -4.71 14.07
C HIS A 125 7.76 -5.79 14.02
N ASN A 126 8.17 -7.06 13.87
CA ASN A 126 7.28 -8.22 13.79
C ASN A 126 6.20 -8.13 12.69
N PHE A 127 6.48 -7.43 11.61
CA PHE A 127 5.59 -7.39 10.45
C PHE A 127 5.46 -8.79 9.83
N LYS A 128 4.23 -9.20 9.51
CA LYS A 128 3.92 -10.49 8.90
C LYS A 128 3.39 -10.25 7.48
N PRO A 129 4.23 -10.41 6.45
CA PRO A 129 3.81 -10.15 5.07
C PRO A 129 2.81 -11.20 4.59
N ILE A 130 2.10 -10.90 3.49
CA ILE A 130 1.47 -11.92 2.65
C ILE A 130 2.52 -12.96 2.22
N ALA A 131 2.08 -14.20 1.97
CA ALA A 131 2.90 -15.12 1.19
C ALA A 131 2.99 -14.56 -0.24
N GLN A 132 4.22 -14.51 -0.76
CA GLN A 132 4.50 -14.15 -2.15
C GLN A 132 4.73 -15.45 -2.91
N GLU A 133 4.25 -15.53 -4.14
CA GLU A 133 4.42 -16.73 -4.95
C GLU A 133 5.90 -16.85 -5.35
N GLU A 134 6.59 -17.90 -4.88
CA GLU A 134 7.96 -18.16 -5.31
C GLU A 134 7.98 -18.34 -6.83
N THR A 135 8.84 -17.59 -7.51
CA THR A 135 9.08 -17.78 -8.94
C THR A 135 9.70 -19.18 -9.12
N PRO A 136 9.10 -20.08 -9.92
CA PRO A 136 9.63 -21.43 -10.11
C PRO A 136 11.02 -21.44 -10.78
#